data_AF-A0A8J2P817-F1
#
_entry.id   AF-A0A8J2P817-F1
#
_cell.length_a   1.000
_cell.length_b   1.000
_cell.length_c   1.000
_cell.angle_alpha   90.00
_cell.angle_beta   90.00
_cell.angle_gamma   90.00
#
_symmetry.space_group_name_H-M   'P 1'
#
loop_
_entity.id
_entity.type
_entity.pdbx_description
1 polymer ?
#
loop_
_entity_poly.entity_id
_entity_poly.type
_entity_poly.pdbx_seq_one_letter_code
_entity_poly.pdbx_strand_id
1 'polypeptide(L)'
;QSSIPDDIKEHLRFGQVPMLEFDGKRLVQSMAICRYLAKKFNLVGKDDFEAAQADEIVDACRDIFMLYMPHIREQDEAKKAE
;
A
#
# COMPACT_ATOMS: atom_id res chain seq x y z
N GLN A 1 -19.16 3.60 8.04
CA GLN A 1 -18.97 2.26 8.62
C GLN A 1 -18.06 1.49 7.66
N SER A 2 -16.99 0.86 8.14
CA SER A 2 -16.02 0.18 7.27
C SER A 2 -16.72 -0.97 6.52
N SER A 3 -16.67 -0.98 5.19
CA SER A 3 -17.24 -2.02 4.32
C SER A 3 -16.47 -3.35 4.35
N ILE A 4 -15.56 -3.50 5.30
CA ILE A 4 -14.71 -4.68 5.45
C ILE A 4 -15.48 -5.74 6.24
N PRO A 5 -15.64 -6.97 5.71
CA PRO A 5 -16.26 -8.09 6.41
C PRO A 5 -15.62 -8.37 7.77
N ASP A 6 -16.42 -8.76 8.77
CA ASP A 6 -15.96 -8.96 10.15
C ASP A 6 -14.89 -10.06 10.26
N ASP A 7 -15.02 -11.14 9.49
CA ASP A 7 -14.05 -12.23 9.40
C ASP A 7 -12.68 -11.77 8.90
N ILE A 8 -12.64 -10.78 8.00
CA ILE A 8 -11.38 -10.19 7.53
C ILE A 8 -10.83 -9.19 8.55
N LYS A 9 -11.71 -8.41 9.17
CA LYS A 9 -11.35 -7.32 10.08
C LYS A 9 -10.56 -7.82 11.29
N GLU A 10 -10.89 -9.00 11.81
CA GLU A 10 -10.14 -9.68 12.89
C GLU A 10 -8.66 -9.93 12.54
N HIS A 11 -8.33 -9.99 11.25
CA HIS A 11 -6.99 -10.27 10.76
C HIS A 11 -6.19 -9.00 10.38
N LEU A 12 -6.84 -7.84 10.35
CA LEU A 12 -6.21 -6.57 10.02
C LEU A 12 -5.62 -5.92 11.27
N ARG A 13 -4.31 -6.05 11.49
CA ARG A 13 -3.59 -5.45 12.64
C ARG A 13 -3.92 -3.96 12.87
N PHE A 14 -4.13 -3.21 11.79
CA PHE A 14 -4.41 -1.78 11.83
C PHE A 14 -5.84 -1.42 11.41
N GLY A 15 -6.72 -2.41 11.24
CA GLY A 15 -8.07 -2.21 10.74
C GLY A 15 -8.13 -1.64 9.30
N GLN A 16 -7.03 -1.75 8.55
CA GLN A 16 -6.86 -1.16 7.22
C GLN A 16 -6.54 -2.24 6.19
N VAL A 17 -7.10 -2.10 4.99
CA VAL A 17 -6.70 -2.81 3.78
C VAL A 17 -5.65 -1.98 3.03
N PRO A 18 -4.77 -2.60 2.20
CA PRO A 18 -4.75 -4.01 1.80
C PRO A 18 -4.09 -4.97 2.81
N MET A 19 -4.47 -6.25 2.70
CA MET A 19 -3.85 -7.42 3.33
C MET A 19 -3.49 -8.44 2.25
N LEU A 20 -2.28 -9.00 2.33
CA LEU A 20 -1.83 -10.14 1.54
C LEU A 20 -1.88 -11.39 2.42
N GLU A 21 -2.48 -12.47 1.91
CA GLU A 21 -2.29 -13.83 2.42
C GLU A 21 -1.47 -14.62 1.38
N PHE A 22 -0.30 -15.13 1.78
CA PHE A 22 0.61 -15.87 0.90
C PHE A 22 1.32 -16.98 1.69
N ASP A 23 1.29 -18.22 1.20
CA ASP A 23 1.82 -19.42 1.89
C ASP A 23 1.34 -19.54 3.36
N GLY A 24 0.05 -19.26 3.60
CA GLY A 24 -0.53 -19.31 4.95
C GLY A 24 -0.04 -18.22 5.91
N LYS A 25 0.75 -17.24 5.43
CA LYS A 25 1.19 -16.07 6.20
C LYS A 25 0.41 -14.84 5.77
N ARG A 26 0.16 -13.94 6.71
CA ARG A 26 -0.56 -12.68 6.48
C ARG A 26 0.34 -11.49 6.69
N LEU A 27 0.23 -10.51 5.77
CA LEU A 27 0.95 -9.25 5.82
C LEU A 27 0.00 -8.11 5.46
N VAL A 28 0.03 -7.03 6.24
CA VAL A 28 -0.72 -5.80 5.99
C VAL A 28 0.23 -4.66 5.65
N GLN A 29 -0.30 -3.55 5.13
CA GLN A 29 0.42 -2.37 4.59
C GLN A 29 0.92 -2.58 3.16
N SER A 30 0.41 -1.76 2.24
CA SER A 30 0.65 -1.88 0.80
C SER A 30 2.14 -1.91 0.44
N MET A 31 2.95 -1.00 0.98
CA MET A 31 4.38 -0.93 0.64
C MET A 31 5.20 -2.10 1.20
N ALA A 32 4.81 -2.62 2.38
CA ALA A 32 5.44 -3.82 2.93
C ALA A 32 5.12 -5.05 2.06
N ILE A 33 3.87 -5.16 1.60
CA ILE A 33 3.42 -6.19 0.67
C ILE A 33 4.20 -6.12 -0.65
N CYS A 34 4.32 -4.94 -1.26
CA CYS A 34 5.06 -4.74 -2.50
C CYS A 34 6.53 -5.17 -2.36
N ARG A 35 7.23 -4.72 -1.31
CA ARG A 35 8.63 -5.10 -1.08
C ARG A 35 8.80 -6.60 -0.81
N TYR A 36 7.87 -7.22 -0.08
CA TYR A 36 7.87 -8.67 0.13
C TYR A 36 7.75 -9.44 -1.19
N LEU A 37 6.78 -9.08 -2.04
CA LEU A 37 6.57 -9.74 -3.32
C LEU A 37 7.73 -9.46 -4.29
N ALA A 38 8.26 -8.25 -4.31
CA ALA A 38 9.43 -7.91 -5.12
C ALA A 38 10.63 -8.80 -4.78
N LYS A 39 10.93 -8.96 -3.49
CA LYS A 39 11.98 -9.89 -3.03
C LYS A 39 11.67 -11.34 -3.39
N LYS A 40 10.43 -11.77 -3.19
CA LYS A 40 10.00 -13.15 -3.44
C LYS A 40 10.12 -13.57 -4.90
N PHE A 41 9.89 -12.65 -5.82
CA PHE A 41 9.90 -12.89 -7.27
C PHE A 41 11.15 -12.33 -7.96
N ASN A 42 12.21 -12.00 -7.21
CA ASN A 42 13.47 -11.46 -7.75
C ASN A 42 13.28 -10.22 -8.64
N LEU A 43 12.35 -9.34 -8.24
CA LEU A 43 12.11 -8.03 -8.86
C LEU A 43 12.82 -6.89 -8.11
N VAL A 44 13.71 -7.22 -7.18
CA VAL A 44 14.59 -6.25 -6.49
C VAL A 44 15.92 -6.12 -7.22
N GLY A 45 16.66 -5.05 -6.90
CA GLY A 45 18.03 -4.85 -7.37
C GLY A 45 18.96 -6.02 -7.04
N LYS A 46 20.11 -6.07 -7.73
CA LYS A 46 21.10 -7.16 -7.62
C LYS A 46 21.81 -7.18 -6.26
N ASP A 47 21.83 -6.05 -5.57
CA ASP A 47 22.40 -5.89 -4.24
C ASP A 47 21.52 -5.00 -3.35
N ASP A 48 21.92 -4.88 -2.09
CA ASP A 48 21.20 -4.09 -1.08
C ASP A 48 21.11 -2.61 -1.44
N PHE A 49 22.09 -2.08 -2.19
CA PHE A 49 22.10 -0.67 -2.59
C PHE A 49 21.12 -0.41 -3.74
N GLU A 50 21.13 -1.25 -4.78
CA GLU A 50 20.14 -1.16 -5.87
C GLU A 50 18.71 -1.36 -5.34
N ALA A 51 18.51 -2.24 -4.35
CA ALA A 51 17.22 -2.38 -3.67
C ALA A 51 16.82 -1.11 -2.90
N ALA A 52 17.76 -0.46 -2.22
CA ALA A 52 17.50 0.81 -1.54
C ALA A 52 17.17 1.95 -2.52
N GLN A 53 17.80 1.98 -3.70
CA GLN A 53 17.46 2.95 -4.75
C GLN A 53 16.04 2.74 -5.31
N ALA A 54 15.59 1.48 -5.42
CA ALA A 54 14.20 1.20 -5.79
C ALA A 54 13.22 1.70 -4.72
N ASP A 55 13.53 1.47 -3.44
CA ASP A 55 12.73 1.98 -2.31
C ASP A 55 12.71 3.52 -2.30
N GLU A 56 13.84 4.18 -2.56
CA GLU A 56 13.96 5.65 -2.68
C GLU A 56 13.01 6.21 -3.74
N ILE A 57 12.96 5.61 -4.94
CA ILE A 57 12.07 6.03 -6.02
C ILE A 57 10.60 5.84 -5.64
N VAL A 58 10.26 4.70 -5.02
CA VAL A 58 8.89 4.41 -4.57
C VAL A 58 8.44 5.41 -3.52
N ASP A 59 9.30 5.75 -2.56
CA ASP A 59 9.00 6.72 -1.52
C ASP A 59 8.85 8.14 -2.09
N ALA A 60 9.70 8.55 -3.04
CA ALA A 60 9.53 9.82 -3.75
C ALA A 60 8.19 9.89 -4.51
N CYS A 61 7.79 8.81 -5.20
CA CYS A 61 6.48 8.72 -5.83
C CYS A 61 5.33 8.79 -4.81
N ARG A 62 5.52 8.22 -3.63
CA ARG A 62 4.53 8.24 -2.54
C ARG A 62 4.36 9.64 -1.96
N ASP A 63 5.44 10.38 -1.77
CA ASP A 63 5.40 11.77 -1.31
C ASP A 63 4.62 12.64 -2.31
N ILE A 64 4.91 12.49 -3.60
CA ILE A 64 4.15 13.13 -4.68
C ILE A 64 2.67 12.72 -4.58
N PHE A 65 2.37 11.43 -4.53
CA PHE A 65 1.00 10.94 -4.42
C PHE A 65 0.26 11.57 -3.23
N MET A 66 0.88 11.65 -2.06
CA MET A 66 0.29 12.27 -0.88
C MET A 66 0.02 13.78 -1.04
N LEU A 67 0.87 14.50 -1.77
CA LEU A 67 0.64 15.91 -2.09
C LEU A 67 -0.57 16.11 -3.02
N TYR A 68 -0.77 15.21 -3.99
CA TYR A 68 -1.88 15.29 -4.94
C TYR A 68 -3.19 14.68 -4.43
N MET A 69 -3.13 13.77 -3.46
CA MET A 69 -4.30 13.02 -2.96
C MET A 69 -5.45 13.91 -2.44
N PRO A 70 -5.22 15.02 -1.72
CA PRO A 70 -6.28 15.95 -1.31
C PRO A 70 -7.03 16.53 -2.51
N HIS A 71 -6.33 16.91 -3.58
CA HIS A 71 -6.91 17.50 -4.78
C HIS A 71 -7.78 16.50 -5.56
N ILE A 72 -7.38 15.22 -5.58
CA ILE A 72 -8.18 14.14 -6.16
C ILE A 72 -9.45 13.89 -5.33
N ARG A 73 -9.35 13.99 -4.00
CA ARG A 73 -10.49 13.85 -3.09
C ARG A 73 -11.44 15.05 -3.12
N GLU A 74 -10.93 16.26 -3.22
CA GLU A 74 -11.72 17.51 -3.25
C GLU A 74 -12.61 17.60 -4.50
N GLN A 75 -12.16 17.10 -5.66
CA GLN A 75 -13.01 17.05 -6.87
C GLN A 75 -14.24 16.15 -6.71
N ASP A 76 -14.22 15.20 -5.78
CA ASP A 76 -15.32 14.26 -5.54
C ASP A 76 -16.35 14.81 -4.52
N GLU A 77 -15.99 15.82 -3.73
CA GLU A 77 -16.91 16.46 -2.78
C GLU A 77 -17.75 17.58 -3.41
N ALA A 78 -17.30 18.21 -4.49
CA ALA A 78 -18.09 19.19 -5.25
C ALA A 78 -19.32 18.57 -5.95
N LYS A 79 -19.39 17.23 -6.08
CA LYS A 79 -20.59 16.49 -6.52
C LYS A 79 -21.44 15.93 -5.37
N LYS A 80 -20.99 16.02 -4.12
CA LYS A 80 -21.74 15.53 -2.94
C LYS A 80 -22.69 16.56 -2.34
N ALA A 81 -22.69 17.78 -2.86
CA ALA A 81 -23.58 18.86 -2.42
C ALA A 81 -24.69 19.18 -3.45
N GLU A 82 -24.87 18.35 -4.47
CA GLU A 82 -26.04 18.39 -5.36
C GLU A 82 -26.95 17.17 -5.12
#